data_AF-A0A2A2A9N3-F1
#
_entry.id   AF-A0A2A2A9N3-F1
#
_cell.length_a   1.000
_cell.length_b   1.000
_cell.length_c   1.000
_cell.angle_alpha   90.00
_cell.angle_beta   90.00
_cell.angle_gamma   90.00
#
_symmetry.space_group_name_H-M   'P 1'
#
loop_
_entity.id
_entity.type
_entity.pdbx_description
1 polymer ?
#
loop_
_entity_poly.entity_id
_entity_poly.type
_entity_poly.pdbx_seq_one_letter_code
_entity_poly.pdbx_strand_id
1 'polypeptide(L)'
;MRLPDADAPLPGRAQAQAVAEAFLQAHAPDLLGKRELHWIRPHDETVLKGGQPHKLRGMKVKMRNRSDGRWFWVIVGAQGRPIVFERDIVWLNFPGKRQTEKWLHDDWLSQRGQP
;
A
#
# COMPACT_ATOMS: atom_id res chain seq x y z
N MET A 1 12.22 -13.61 -6.00
CA MET A 1 12.58 -14.07 -4.64
C MET A 1 11.50 -13.63 -3.65
N ARG A 2 11.07 -14.47 -2.71
CA ARG A 2 10.09 -14.07 -1.66
C ARG A 2 10.83 -13.39 -0.52
N LEU A 3 10.21 -12.39 0.12
CA LEU A 3 10.72 -11.90 1.41
C LEU A 3 10.65 -13.02 2.46
N PRO A 4 11.61 -13.09 3.41
CA PRO A 4 11.75 -14.18 4.37
C PRO A 4 10.48 -14.50 5.19
N ASP A 5 9.56 -13.55 5.31
CA ASP A 5 8.35 -13.69 6.12
C ASP A 5 7.05 -13.79 5.30
N ALA A 6 7.13 -14.05 4.00
CA ALA A 6 5.96 -14.13 3.11
C ALA A 6 4.99 -15.28 3.46
N ASP A 7 5.48 -16.32 4.14
CA ASP A 7 4.69 -17.51 4.50
C ASP A 7 4.25 -17.53 5.97
N ALA A 8 4.69 -16.55 6.78
CA ALA A 8 4.27 -16.42 8.16
C ALA A 8 2.81 -15.91 8.29
N PRO A 9 2.11 -16.22 9.40
CA PRO A 9 0.74 -15.77 9.60
C PRO A 9 0.60 -14.25 9.53
N LEU A 10 -0.42 -13.79 8.78
CA LEU A 10 -0.75 -12.39 8.70
C LEU A 10 -1.39 -11.88 9.99
N PRO A 11 -1.16 -10.62 10.38
CA PRO A 11 -1.82 -10.04 11.53
C PRO A 11 -3.35 -10.00 11.34
N GLY A 12 -4.08 -10.05 12.44
CA GLY A 12 -5.53 -9.83 12.43
C GLY A 12 -5.89 -8.41 11.99
N ARG A 13 -7.16 -8.18 11.62
CA ARG A 13 -7.64 -6.86 11.14
C ARG A 13 -7.35 -5.71 12.11
N ALA A 14 -7.65 -5.91 13.40
CA ALA A 14 -7.44 -4.89 14.44
C ALA A 14 -5.95 -4.57 14.62
N GLN A 15 -5.10 -5.59 14.64
CA GLN A 15 -3.64 -5.42 14.74
C GLN A 15 -3.08 -4.71 13.50
N ALA A 16 -3.51 -5.10 12.30
CA ALA A 16 -3.09 -4.44 11.06
C ALA A 16 -3.50 -2.96 11.04
N GLN A 17 -4.71 -2.62 11.52
CA GLN A 17 -5.14 -1.24 11.64
C GLN A 17 -4.27 -0.46 12.63
N ALA A 18 -4.02 -0.98 13.83
CA ALA A 18 -3.21 -0.32 14.85
C ALA A 18 -1.77 -0.05 14.35
N VAL A 19 -1.16 -1.03 13.67
CA VAL A 19 0.16 -0.87 13.05
C VAL A 19 0.14 0.19 11.96
N ALA A 20 -0.87 0.17 11.08
CA ALA A 20 -0.99 1.18 10.03
C ALA A 20 -1.17 2.59 10.61
N GLU A 21 -1.97 2.76 11.66
CA GLU A 21 -2.16 4.03 12.34
C GLU A 21 -0.88 4.52 13.02
N ALA A 22 -0.14 3.64 13.69
CA ALA A 22 1.15 3.98 14.28
C ALA A 22 2.18 4.40 13.21
N PHE A 23 2.23 3.70 12.08
CA PHE A 23 3.08 4.06 10.95
C PHE A 23 2.71 5.45 10.38
N LEU A 24 1.42 5.70 10.18
CA LEU A 24 0.94 7.01 9.70
C LEU A 24 1.25 8.12 10.71
N GLN A 25 1.12 7.86 12.01
CA GLN A 25 1.45 8.84 13.05
C GLN A 25 2.93 9.27 12.98
N ALA A 26 3.82 8.32 12.68
CA ALA A 26 5.26 8.57 12.60
C ALA A 26 5.68 9.22 11.26
N HIS A 27 5.07 8.82 10.14
CA HIS A 27 5.60 9.14 8.80
C HIS A 27 4.67 9.92 7.87
N ALA A 28 3.37 9.97 8.18
CA ALA A 28 2.36 10.70 7.39
C ALA A 28 1.22 11.23 8.28
N PRO A 29 1.51 12.01 9.35
CA PRO A 29 0.51 12.42 10.32
C PRO A 29 -0.58 13.32 9.70
N ASP A 30 -0.27 13.96 8.58
CA ASP A 30 -1.19 14.77 7.78
C ASP A 30 -2.41 13.97 7.27
N LEU A 31 -2.27 12.66 7.10
CA LEU A 31 -3.34 11.78 6.63
C LEU A 31 -4.26 11.30 7.76
N LEU A 32 -3.80 11.26 9.01
CA LEU A 32 -4.53 10.63 10.11
C LEU A 32 -5.87 11.29 10.40
N GLY A 33 -5.90 12.62 10.55
CA GLY A 33 -7.14 13.34 10.87
C GLY A 33 -8.18 13.34 9.74
N LYS A 34 -7.73 13.05 8.52
CA LYS A 34 -8.56 13.12 7.31
C LYS A 34 -8.90 11.74 6.76
N ARG A 35 -8.43 10.66 7.38
CA ARG A 35 -8.66 9.29 6.90
C ARG A 35 -10.11 8.85 7.06
N GLU A 36 -10.56 8.11 6.07
CA GLU A 36 -11.74 7.26 6.13
C GLU A 36 -11.28 5.82 5.86
N LEU A 37 -11.50 4.91 6.81
CA LEU A 37 -11.18 3.49 6.62
C LEU A 37 -12.17 2.86 5.65
N HIS A 38 -11.68 2.28 4.56
CA HIS A 38 -12.52 1.65 3.55
C HIS A 38 -12.57 0.13 3.71
N TRP A 39 -11.42 -0.55 3.74
CA TRP A 39 -11.37 -1.97 4.09
C TRP A 39 -9.98 -2.40 4.55
N ILE A 40 -9.94 -3.57 5.19
CA ILE A 40 -8.73 -4.27 5.62
C ILE A 40 -8.81 -5.70 5.11
N ARG A 41 -7.91 -6.16 4.24
CA ARG A 41 -7.95 -7.52 3.68
C ARG A 41 -6.54 -8.05 3.34
N PRO A 42 -6.33 -9.38 3.32
CA PRO A 42 -5.12 -9.96 2.76
C PRO A 42 -4.90 -9.48 1.32
N HIS A 43 -3.65 -9.24 0.97
CA HIS A 43 -3.23 -8.77 -0.33
C HIS A 43 -1.84 -9.30 -0.68
N ASP A 44 -1.72 -9.77 -1.91
CA ASP A 44 -0.45 -10.16 -2.51
C ASP A 44 -0.14 -9.18 -3.65
N GLU A 45 1.10 -8.72 -3.73
CA GLU A 45 1.58 -7.90 -4.84
C GLU A 45 3.02 -8.25 -5.21
N THR A 46 3.37 -8.00 -6.47
CA THR A 46 4.74 -8.18 -6.97
C THR A 46 5.39 -6.81 -7.14
N VAL A 47 6.49 -6.58 -6.44
CA VAL A 47 7.36 -5.40 -6.59
C VAL A 47 8.63 -5.79 -7.32
N LEU A 48 9.31 -4.81 -7.91
CA LEU A 48 10.64 -4.99 -8.47
C LEU A 48 11.66 -4.39 -7.51
N LYS A 49 12.66 -5.18 -7.13
CA LYS A 49 13.79 -4.76 -6.28
C LYS A 49 15.07 -5.02 -7.06
N GLY A 50 15.75 -3.96 -7.50
CA GLY A 50 16.93 -4.08 -8.36
C GLY A 50 16.64 -4.83 -9.68
N GLY A 51 15.50 -4.55 -10.31
CA GLY A 51 15.04 -5.22 -11.53
C GLY A 51 14.54 -6.66 -11.35
N GLN A 52 14.59 -7.21 -10.13
CA GLN A 52 14.17 -8.58 -9.85
C GLN A 52 12.78 -8.63 -9.20
N PRO A 53 11.86 -9.51 -9.66
CA PRO A 53 10.53 -9.62 -9.10
C PRO A 53 10.53 -10.26 -7.71
N HIS A 54 9.86 -9.58 -6.79
CA HIS A 54 9.67 -9.99 -5.41
C HIS A 54 8.18 -9.99 -5.05
N LYS A 55 7.70 -11.12 -4.53
CA LYS A 55 6.32 -11.24 -4.05
C LYS A 55 6.23 -10.77 -2.60
N LEU A 56 5.31 -9.86 -2.34
CA LEU A 56 4.92 -9.36 -1.05
C LEU A 56 3.55 -9.91 -0.69
N ARG A 57 3.36 -10.24 0.59
CA ARG A 57 2.10 -10.68 1.16
C ARG A 57 1.86 -9.95 2.46
N GLY A 58 0.66 -9.39 2.63
CA GLY A 58 0.32 -8.61 3.81
C GLY A 58 -1.17 -8.27 3.94
N MET A 59 -1.54 -7.62 5.03
CA MET A 59 -2.84 -7.02 5.24
C MET A 59 -2.84 -5.60 4.68
N LYS A 60 -3.54 -5.38 3.57
CA LYS A 60 -3.73 -4.03 3.03
C LYS A 60 -4.85 -3.34 3.81
N VAL A 61 -4.47 -2.29 4.54
CA VAL A 61 -5.38 -1.34 5.17
C VAL A 61 -5.56 -0.25 4.12
N LYS A 62 -6.76 -0.13 3.54
CA LYS A 62 -7.08 0.87 2.50
C LYS A 62 -7.93 1.99 3.08
N MET A 63 -7.52 3.23 2.83
CA MET A 63 -8.20 4.43 3.31
C MET A 63 -8.37 5.44 2.19
N ARG A 64 -9.34 6.33 2.39
CA ARG A 64 -9.56 7.51 1.56
C ARG A 64 -9.24 8.76 2.35
N ASN A 65 -8.56 9.71 1.71
CA ASN A 65 -8.36 11.03 2.26
C ASN A 65 -9.63 11.85 2.01
N ARG A 66 -10.33 12.23 3.07
CA ARG A 66 -11.58 13.00 2.98
C ARG A 66 -11.39 14.43 2.47
N SER A 67 -10.17 14.97 2.53
CA SER A 67 -9.92 16.35 2.10
C SER A 67 -9.82 16.53 0.59
N ASP A 68 -9.31 15.52 -0.12
CA ASP A 68 -9.05 15.58 -1.57
C ASP A 68 -9.63 14.37 -2.34
N GLY A 69 -10.23 13.41 -1.63
CA GLY A 69 -10.81 12.20 -2.19
C GLY A 69 -9.80 11.16 -2.68
N ARG A 70 -8.49 11.37 -2.50
CA ARG A 70 -7.43 10.47 -2.95
C ARG A 70 -7.31 9.23 -2.07
N TRP A 71 -6.81 8.16 -2.64
CA TRP A 71 -6.60 6.90 -1.93
C TRP A 71 -5.19 6.79 -1.36
N PHE A 72 -5.09 6.08 -0.26
CA PHE A 72 -3.81 5.68 0.32
C PHE A 72 -3.97 4.35 1.06
N TRP A 73 -2.87 3.65 1.28
CA TRP A 73 -2.86 2.41 2.04
C TRP A 73 -1.51 2.12 2.67
N VAL A 74 -1.57 1.35 3.75
CA VAL A 74 -0.42 0.67 4.33
C VAL A 74 -0.67 -0.83 4.18
N ILE A 75 0.34 -1.57 3.74
CA ILE A 75 0.34 -3.04 3.79
C ILE A 75 1.18 -3.47 4.97
N VAL A 76 0.57 -4.24 5.86
CA VAL A 76 1.22 -4.79 7.04
C VAL A 76 1.54 -6.27 6.79
N GLY A 77 2.82 -6.60 6.70
CA GLY A 77 3.30 -7.96 6.55
C GLY A 77 3.19 -8.77 7.84
N ALA A 78 3.69 -10.00 7.78
CA ALA A 78 3.81 -10.85 8.96
C ALA A 78 4.64 -10.17 10.07
N GLN A 79 4.34 -10.56 11.31
CA GLN A 79 4.90 -9.96 12.54
C GLN A 79 4.52 -8.48 12.75
N GLY A 80 3.51 -7.97 12.04
CA GLY A 80 3.01 -6.61 12.26
C GLY A 80 3.95 -5.52 11.73
N ARG A 81 4.74 -5.80 10.68
CA ARG A 81 5.65 -4.82 10.08
C ARG A 81 5.01 -4.13 8.88
N PRO A 82 5.00 -2.79 8.79
CA PRO A 82 4.69 -2.10 7.54
C PRO A 82 5.69 -2.51 6.44
N ILE A 83 5.19 -2.97 5.31
CA ILE A 83 6.04 -3.41 4.18
C ILE A 83 5.85 -2.56 2.92
N VAL A 84 4.68 -1.92 2.78
CA VAL A 84 4.39 -0.98 1.68
C VAL A 84 3.53 0.16 2.21
N PHE A 85 3.84 1.37 1.80
CA PHE A 85 3.02 2.55 1.99
C PHE A 85 2.88 3.27 0.66
N GLU A 86 1.64 3.60 0.31
CA GLU A 86 1.37 4.42 -0.85
C GLU A 86 0.31 5.47 -0.53
N ARG A 87 0.44 6.66 -1.13
CA ARG A 87 -0.44 7.81 -0.93
C ARG A 87 -0.70 8.57 -2.23
N ASP A 88 -1.61 9.53 -2.15
CA ASP A 88 -1.97 10.43 -3.26
C ASP A 88 -2.53 9.71 -4.50
N ILE A 89 -3.21 8.58 -4.31
CA ILE A 89 -3.60 7.70 -5.41
C ILE A 89 -4.92 8.14 -6.03
N VAL A 90 -4.85 8.52 -7.30
CA VAL A 90 -6.01 8.86 -8.13
C VAL A 90 -6.35 7.67 -9.04
N TRP A 91 -7.62 7.26 -9.03
CA TRP A 91 -8.19 6.33 -10.00
C TRP A 91 -9.01 7.13 -11.02
N LEU A 92 -8.73 6.97 -12.31
CA LEU A 92 -9.62 7.46 -13.36
C LEU A 92 -10.85 6.54 -13.42
N ASN A 93 -12.05 7.11 -13.32
CA ASN A 93 -13.29 6.36 -13.51
C ASN A 93 -13.39 5.93 -14.98
N PHE A 94 -13.09 4.65 -15.23
CA PHE A 94 -13.22 3.91 -16.49
C PHE A 94 -12.38 4.36 -17.71
N PRO A 95 -11.51 3.49 -18.26
CA PRO A 95 -11.14 2.16 -17.80
C PRO A 95 -10.16 2.32 -16.64
N GLY A 96 -10.48 1.81 -15.43
CA GLY A 96 -9.82 2.08 -14.16
C GLY A 96 -8.28 2.04 -14.17
N LYS A 97 -7.65 3.14 -14.60
CA LYS A 97 -6.21 3.29 -14.70
C LYS A 97 -5.74 4.19 -13.57
N ARG A 98 -4.77 3.69 -12.81
CA ARG A 98 -4.09 4.45 -11.76
C ARG A 98 -3.28 5.56 -12.41
N GLN A 99 -3.43 6.79 -11.91
CA GLN A 99 -2.74 7.95 -12.46
C GLN A 99 -1.37 8.21 -11.82
N THR A 100 -1.19 7.83 -10.55
CA THR A 100 0.02 8.17 -9.77
C THR A 100 1.05 7.06 -9.71
N GLU A 101 2.29 7.48 -9.50
CA GLU A 101 3.47 6.64 -9.35
C GLU A 101 3.23 5.46 -8.41
N LYS A 102 3.64 4.28 -8.88
CA LYS A 102 3.85 3.12 -8.01
C LYS A 102 5.33 3.11 -7.62
N TRP A 103 5.60 3.63 -6.44
CA TRP A 103 6.92 3.50 -5.83
C TRP A 103 7.15 1.99 -5.58
N LEU A 104 8.25 1.43 -6.13
CA LEU A 104 8.60 -0.02 -6.16
C LEU A 104 8.01 -0.87 -7.31
N HIS A 105 7.29 -0.30 -8.29
CA HIS A 105 6.78 -1.09 -9.43
C HIS A 105 7.07 -0.43 -10.80
N ASP A 106 7.97 -1.02 -11.60
CA ASP A 106 8.32 -0.51 -12.95
C ASP A 106 7.19 -0.63 -13.98
N ASP A 107 6.16 -1.46 -13.74
CA ASP A 107 5.00 -1.52 -14.64
C ASP A 107 4.31 -0.16 -14.81
N TRP A 108 4.46 0.74 -13.83
CA TRP A 108 3.98 2.12 -13.96
C TRP A 108 4.84 2.95 -14.93
N LEU A 109 6.16 2.77 -14.93
CA LEU A 109 7.09 3.43 -15.85
C LEU A 109 6.96 2.89 -17.28
N SER A 110 6.82 1.58 -17.43
CA SER A 110 6.72 0.92 -18.75
C SER A 110 5.45 1.30 -19.51
N GLN A 111 4.36 1.60 -18.80
CA GLN A 111 3.08 2.01 -19.41
C GLN A 111 3.02 3.48 -19.84
N ARG A 112 3.99 4.31 -19.45
CA ARG A 112 3.92 5.76 -19.68
C ARG A 112 5.07 6.35 -20.50
N GLY A 113 6.09 5.56 -20.83
CA GLY A 113 7.28 6.05 -21.53
C GLY A 113 8.09 6.97 -20.62
N GLN A 114 9.41 6.85 -20.66
CA GLN A 114 10.28 7.82 -19.99
C GLN A 114 10.09 9.22 -20.61
N PRO A 115 10.32 10.31 -19.86
CA PRO A 115 10.28 11.68 -20.37
C PRO A 115 11.22 11.89 -21.58
#